data_AF-A0A0K9Q1L5-F1
#
_entry.id   AF-A0A0K9Q1L5-F1
#
_cell.length_a   1.000
_cell.length_b   1.000
_cell.length_c   1.000
_cell.angle_alpha   90.00
_cell.angle_beta   90.00
_cell.angle_gamma   90.00
#
_symmetry.space_group_name_H-M   'P 1'
#
loop_
_entity.id
_entity.type
_entity.pdbx_description
1 polymer ?
#
loop_
_entity_poly.entity_id
_entity_poly.type
_entity_poly.pdbx_seq_one_letter_code
_entity_poly.pdbx_strand_id
1 'polypeptide(L)'
;MPLQRSCTFPPISNCDATTDRQAHTVAADLDGTLLVSRSSFPYFMVLSVEAGSVARGILLLLSSPFVLFLYKLVSESAAIKLLIFISTAGIPFSRISRVCKDILPRYYAEDVREESWRAFRQCGRRRVVVTANPTVLVESFVRKRLRGDLVIGTELEVKDGITTGWVEHPGIIVGSKKKDSVLREFGEAALPDLGLGDRESDHDFMGLCKEAYMVQPDPLAMKSSPEELKPNDVETDAAVVVGFDDCFFKSRPEPLTALLTFINFPFRHFGPSWYYSNPQGPWAPSPKKDE
;
A
#
# COMPACT_ATOMS: atom_id res chain seq x y z
N MET A 1 -15.28 -32.23 -6.80
CA MET A 1 -15.05 -30.95 -6.12
C MET A 1 -14.18 -31.21 -4.90
N PRO A 2 -12.95 -30.69 -4.80
CA PRO A 2 -12.19 -30.82 -3.57
C PRO A 2 -12.84 -29.91 -2.52
N LEU A 3 -13.15 -30.48 -1.36
CA LEU A 3 -13.61 -29.76 -0.18
C LEU A 3 -12.62 -28.65 0.16
N GLN A 4 -13.07 -27.40 0.10
CA GLN A 4 -12.32 -26.24 0.55
C GLN A 4 -12.10 -26.40 2.06
N ARG A 5 -10.90 -26.84 2.47
CA ARG A 5 -10.51 -26.82 3.88
C ARG A 5 -10.60 -25.36 4.33
N SER A 6 -11.43 -25.05 5.32
CA SER A 6 -11.36 -23.76 5.99
C SER A 6 -10.03 -23.70 6.74
N CYS A 7 -8.98 -23.21 6.08
CA CYS A 7 -7.72 -22.94 6.73
C CYS A 7 -7.96 -21.79 7.71
N THR A 8 -8.06 -22.11 8.99
CA THR A 8 -8.07 -21.14 10.07
C THR A 8 -6.63 -20.86 10.46
N PHE A 9 -6.15 -19.65 10.20
CA PHE A 9 -4.81 -19.23 10.60
C PHE A 9 -4.86 -18.52 11.96
N PRO A 10 -3.87 -18.74 12.85
CA PRO A 10 -3.76 -18.04 14.12
C PRO A 10 -3.57 -16.53 13.91
N PRO A 11 -3.95 -15.68 14.87
CA PRO A 11 -3.70 -14.24 14.79
C PRO A 11 -2.19 -13.94 14.85
N ILE A 12 -1.77 -12.84 14.23
CA ILE A 12 -0.38 -12.37 14.20
C ILE A 12 0.22 -12.15 15.59
N SER A 13 -0.59 -11.90 16.62
CA SER A 13 -0.17 -11.84 18.03
C SER A 13 0.48 -13.14 18.52
N ASN A 14 0.20 -14.27 17.86
CA ASN A 14 0.78 -15.58 18.18
C ASN A 14 2.08 -15.84 17.40
N CYS A 15 2.50 -14.93 16.53
CA CYS A 15 3.80 -15.02 15.86
C CYS A 15 4.89 -14.69 16.87
N ASP A 16 5.70 -15.68 17.22
CA ASP A 16 6.79 -15.50 18.15
C ASP A 16 7.87 -14.57 17.55
N ALA A 17 7.94 -13.36 18.12
CA ALA A 17 8.91 -12.34 17.74
C ALA A 17 10.35 -12.65 18.21
N THR A 18 10.55 -13.70 19.02
CA THR A 18 11.87 -14.11 19.52
C THR A 18 12.51 -15.22 18.70
N THR A 19 11.75 -15.88 17.82
CA THR A 19 12.26 -16.90 16.91
C THR A 19 13.25 -16.28 15.91
N ASP A 20 14.44 -16.88 15.76
CA ASP A 20 15.39 -16.51 14.71
C ASP A 20 14.84 -16.92 13.34
N ARG A 21 14.55 -15.92 12.50
CA ARG A 21 13.97 -16.08 11.16
C ARG A 21 14.97 -15.72 10.06
N GLN A 22 16.27 -15.63 10.35
CA GLN A 22 17.27 -15.24 9.33
C GLN A 22 17.27 -16.15 8.10
N ALA A 23 17.00 -17.45 8.25
CA ALA A 23 16.93 -18.38 7.12
C ALA A 23 15.55 -18.42 6.42
N HIS A 24 14.54 -17.73 6.96
CA HIS A 24 13.16 -17.82 6.48
C HIS A 24 12.87 -16.89 5.31
N THR A 25 12.00 -17.38 4.44
CA THR A 25 11.33 -16.64 3.38
C THR A 25 9.92 -16.26 3.82
N VAL A 26 9.50 -15.03 3.55
CA VAL A 26 8.13 -14.55 3.85
C VAL A 26 7.40 -14.12 2.57
N ALA A 27 6.12 -14.46 2.49
CA ALA A 27 5.15 -13.89 1.57
C ALA A 27 4.05 -13.17 2.36
N ALA A 28 3.89 -11.87 2.14
CA ALA A 28 2.94 -11.06 2.89
C ALA A 28 2.03 -10.27 1.94
N ASP A 29 0.73 -10.23 2.23
CA ASP A 29 -0.13 -9.22 1.65
C ASP A 29 0.27 -7.81 2.11
N LEU A 30 -0.21 -6.77 1.41
CA LEU A 30 0.10 -5.38 1.70
C LEU A 30 -1.02 -4.67 2.48
N ASP A 31 -2.18 -4.45 1.86
CA ASP A 31 -3.26 -3.59 2.37
C ASP A 31 -4.03 -4.26 3.51
N GLY A 32 -3.87 -3.77 4.75
CA GLY A 32 -4.45 -4.38 5.95
C GLY A 32 -3.55 -5.42 6.61
N THR A 33 -2.49 -5.84 5.92
CA THR A 33 -1.48 -6.77 6.41
C THR A 33 -0.24 -6.02 6.86
N LEU A 34 0.61 -5.55 5.93
CA LEU A 34 1.79 -4.72 6.24
C LEU A 34 1.43 -3.24 6.46
N LEU A 35 0.28 -2.82 5.95
CA LEU A 35 -0.31 -1.50 6.18
C LEU A 35 -1.48 -1.63 7.15
N VAL A 36 -1.73 -0.59 7.96
CA VAL A 36 -2.89 -0.53 8.84
C VAL A 36 -4.18 -0.47 8.04
N SER A 37 -4.21 0.34 6.99
CA SER A 37 -5.39 0.51 6.16
C SER A 37 -5.51 -0.59 5.11
N ARG A 38 -6.75 -1.02 4.94
CA ARG A 38 -7.20 -1.98 3.92
C ARG A 38 -7.55 -1.33 2.58
N SER A 39 -7.39 -0.01 2.48
CA SER A 39 -7.85 0.77 1.34
C SER A 39 -6.66 1.27 0.53
N SER A 40 -6.62 0.87 -0.73
CA SER A 40 -5.63 1.35 -1.69
C SER A 40 -5.99 2.73 -2.28
N PHE A 41 -7.20 3.22 -2.02
CA PHE A 41 -7.71 4.49 -2.55
C PHE A 41 -6.77 5.68 -2.34
N PRO A 42 -6.17 5.91 -1.14
CA PRO A 42 -5.32 7.08 -0.93
C PRO A 42 -4.10 7.11 -1.85
N TYR A 43 -3.54 5.95 -2.21
CA TYR A 43 -2.38 5.86 -3.09
C TYR A 43 -2.75 6.12 -4.55
N PHE A 44 -3.89 5.60 -5.00
CA PHE A 44 -4.45 5.94 -6.30
C PHE A 44 -4.85 7.42 -6.39
N MET A 45 -5.32 8.02 -5.29
CA MET A 45 -5.63 9.45 -5.20
C MET A 45 -4.40 10.31 -5.41
N VAL A 46 -3.30 10.05 -4.68
CA VAL A 46 -2.03 10.74 -4.89
C VAL A 46 -1.56 10.57 -6.34
N LEU A 47 -1.55 9.34 -6.86
CA LEU A 47 -1.11 9.06 -8.23
C LEU A 47 -1.94 9.83 -9.27
N SER A 48 -3.27 9.85 -9.10
CA SER A 48 -4.18 10.48 -10.04
C SER A 48 -3.97 12.00 -10.17
N VAL A 49 -3.52 12.65 -9.09
CA VAL A 49 -3.24 14.09 -9.05
C VAL A 49 -1.81 14.38 -9.51
N GLU A 50 -0.82 13.69 -8.92
CA GLU A 50 0.61 13.98 -9.13
C GLU A 50 1.11 13.51 -10.52
N ALA A 51 0.63 12.38 -11.02
CA ALA A 51 0.93 11.92 -12.37
C ALA A 51 -0.10 12.41 -13.39
N GLY A 52 -1.35 12.58 -12.97
CA GLY A 52 -2.44 13.01 -13.82
C GLY A 52 -2.73 14.50 -13.72
N SER A 53 -3.85 14.82 -13.07
CA SER A 53 -4.34 16.18 -12.88
C SER A 53 -5.30 16.24 -11.69
N VAL A 54 -5.51 17.45 -11.15
CA VAL A 54 -6.51 17.71 -10.10
C VAL A 54 -7.91 17.26 -10.55
N ALA A 55 -8.28 17.49 -11.81
CA ALA A 55 -9.56 17.04 -12.36
C ALA A 55 -9.72 15.51 -12.32
N ARG A 56 -8.64 14.77 -12.62
CA ARG A 56 -8.63 13.29 -12.50
C ARG A 56 -8.76 12.84 -11.05
N GLY A 57 -8.10 13.53 -10.11
CA GLY A 57 -8.28 13.29 -8.68
C GLY A 57 -9.71 13.53 -8.20
N ILE A 58 -10.35 14.62 -8.64
CA ILE A 58 -11.77 14.89 -8.35
C ILE A 58 -12.66 13.78 -8.93
N LEU A 59 -12.42 13.36 -10.17
CA LEU A 59 -13.16 12.26 -10.81
C LEU A 59 -13.04 10.96 -10.00
N LEU A 60 -11.83 10.63 -9.53
CA LEU A 60 -11.59 9.46 -8.69
C LEU A 60 -12.33 9.57 -7.34
N LEU A 61 -12.33 10.75 -6.72
CA LEU A 61 -13.05 11.00 -5.46
C LEU A 61 -14.56 10.85 -5.64
N LEU A 62 -15.13 11.43 -6.70
CA LEU A 62 -16.55 11.30 -7.04
C LEU A 62 -16.95 9.86 -7.37
N SER A 63 -15.99 9.06 -7.86
CA SER A 63 -16.19 7.63 -8.13
C SER A 63 -16.09 6.75 -6.87
N SER A 64 -15.62 7.28 -5.72
CA SER A 64 -15.43 6.50 -4.49
C SER A 64 -16.65 5.72 -3.99
N PRO A 65 -17.90 6.26 -3.96
CA PRO A 65 -19.07 5.45 -3.58
C PRO A 65 -19.32 4.30 -4.56
N PHE A 66 -19.05 4.51 -5.85
CA PHE A 66 -19.19 3.47 -6.87
C PHE A 66 -18.09 2.41 -6.77
N VAL A 67 -16.85 2.80 -6.46
CA VAL A 67 -15.76 1.86 -6.15
C VAL A 67 -16.13 0.99 -4.94
N LEU A 68 -16.67 1.60 -3.88
CA LEU A 68 -17.12 0.87 -2.69
C LEU A 68 -18.26 -0.10 -3.03
N PHE A 69 -19.22 0.33 -3.86
CA PHE A 69 -20.29 -0.52 -4.38
C PHE A 69 -19.71 -1.73 -5.13
N LEU A 70 -18.79 -1.51 -6.07
CA LEU A 70 -18.14 -2.60 -6.81
C LEU A 70 -17.41 -3.56 -5.86
N TYR A 71 -16.69 -3.03 -4.89
CA TYR A 71 -15.91 -3.81 -3.94
C TYR A 71 -16.81 -4.73 -3.10
N LYS A 72 -17.95 -4.23 -2.63
CA LYS A 72 -18.85 -4.96 -1.71
C LYS A 72 -19.83 -5.87 -2.42
N LEU A 73 -20.34 -5.47 -3.59
CA LEU A 73 -21.47 -6.14 -4.24
C LEU A 73 -21.14 -6.82 -5.58
N VAL A 74 -19.97 -6.54 -6.18
CA VAL A 74 -19.60 -7.09 -7.49
C VAL A 74 -18.33 -7.94 -7.39
N SER A 75 -17.17 -7.30 -7.24
CA SER A 75 -15.90 -7.97 -6.97
C SER A 75 -14.81 -6.95 -6.62
N GLU A 76 -13.87 -7.37 -5.79
CA GLU A 76 -12.64 -6.62 -5.51
C GLU A 76 -11.85 -6.32 -6.79
N SER A 77 -11.78 -7.29 -7.71
CA SER A 77 -11.15 -7.10 -9.03
C SER A 77 -11.76 -5.96 -9.84
N ALA A 78 -13.10 -5.81 -9.86
CA ALA A 78 -13.76 -4.74 -10.61
C ALA A 78 -13.47 -3.37 -9.99
N ALA A 79 -13.50 -3.28 -8.66
CA ALA A 79 -13.17 -2.06 -7.94
C ALA A 79 -11.74 -1.59 -8.23
N ILE A 80 -10.76 -2.50 -8.17
CA ILE A 80 -9.35 -2.19 -8.44
C ILE A 80 -9.13 -1.81 -9.91
N LYS A 81 -9.78 -2.50 -10.87
CA LYS A 81 -9.73 -2.10 -12.27
C LYS A 81 -10.24 -0.68 -12.50
N LEU A 82 -11.31 -0.28 -11.81
CA LEU A 82 -11.84 1.08 -11.91
C LEU A 82 -10.85 2.11 -11.34
N LEU A 83 -10.24 1.82 -10.18
CA LEU A 83 -9.20 2.67 -9.59
C LEU A 83 -8.02 2.85 -10.56
N ILE A 84 -7.53 1.75 -11.15
CA ILE A 84 -6.43 1.75 -12.13
C ILE A 84 -6.83 2.57 -13.35
N PHE A 85 -8.02 2.34 -13.90
CA PHE A 85 -8.47 3.02 -15.11
C PHE A 85 -8.52 4.53 -14.92
N ILE A 86 -9.21 5.00 -13.88
CA ILE A 86 -9.33 6.45 -13.62
C ILE A 86 -7.97 7.07 -13.35
N SER A 87 -7.12 6.41 -12.56
CA SER A 87 -5.85 6.98 -12.12
C SER A 87 -4.73 6.95 -13.17
N THR A 88 -4.77 6.03 -14.14
CA THR A 88 -3.65 5.79 -15.07
C THR A 88 -3.97 5.94 -16.55
N ALA A 89 -5.23 5.83 -16.98
CA ALA A 89 -5.55 5.83 -18.42
C ALA A 89 -5.02 7.09 -19.15
N GLY A 90 -4.23 6.89 -20.20
CA GLY A 90 -3.67 7.95 -21.03
C GLY A 90 -2.50 8.74 -20.41
N ILE A 91 -1.90 8.26 -19.32
CA ILE A 91 -0.70 8.88 -18.73
C ILE A 91 0.57 8.20 -19.29
N PRO A 92 1.64 8.95 -19.62
CA PRO A 92 2.94 8.35 -19.91
C PRO A 92 3.42 7.50 -18.73
N PHE A 93 3.81 6.25 -18.99
CA PHE A 93 4.28 5.33 -17.94
C PHE A 93 5.50 5.89 -17.19
N SER A 94 6.36 6.65 -17.87
CA SER A 94 7.51 7.34 -17.25
C SER A 94 7.08 8.30 -16.13
N ARG A 95 5.95 8.99 -16.29
CA ARG A 95 5.41 9.91 -15.28
C ARG A 95 4.83 9.15 -14.09
N ILE A 96 4.09 8.07 -14.33
CA ILE A 96 3.60 7.17 -13.29
C ILE A 96 4.79 6.61 -12.50
N SER A 97 5.78 6.04 -13.20
CA SER A 97 6.96 5.45 -12.58
C SER A 97 7.71 6.45 -11.71
N ARG A 98 7.87 7.70 -12.15
CA ARG A 98 8.48 8.77 -11.34
C ARG A 98 7.71 9.05 -10.06
N VAL A 99 6.39 9.26 -10.14
CA VAL A 99 5.55 9.51 -8.96
C VAL A 99 5.58 8.33 -7.99
N CYS A 100 5.54 7.11 -8.50
CA CYS A 100 5.61 5.90 -7.67
C CYS A 100 7.00 5.70 -7.03
N LYS A 101 8.07 6.17 -7.67
CA LYS A 101 9.43 6.09 -7.14
C LYS A 101 9.72 7.16 -6.10
N ASP A 102 9.29 8.39 -6.34
CA ASP A 102 9.74 9.56 -5.60
C ASP A 102 8.73 10.04 -4.56
N ILE A 103 7.44 9.88 -4.84
CA ILE A 103 6.35 10.47 -4.05
C ILE A 103 5.61 9.42 -3.23
N LEU A 104 5.11 8.33 -3.85
CA LEU A 104 4.28 7.33 -3.15
C LEU A 104 4.94 6.68 -1.91
N PRO A 105 6.26 6.37 -1.88
CA PRO A 105 6.84 5.63 -0.76
C PRO A 105 6.67 6.31 0.60
N ARG A 106 6.57 7.64 0.63
CA ARG A 106 6.35 8.36 1.90
C ARG A 106 4.93 8.17 2.44
N TYR A 107 3.92 8.17 1.56
CA TYR A 107 2.52 7.98 1.96
C TYR A 107 2.26 6.55 2.43
N TYR A 108 2.95 5.58 1.85
CA TYR A 108 2.94 4.20 2.35
C TYR A 108 3.63 4.09 3.71
N ALA A 109 4.76 4.76 3.90
CA ALA A 109 5.49 4.77 5.18
C ALA A 109 4.65 5.32 6.35
N GLU A 110 3.76 6.29 6.10
CA GLU A 110 2.80 6.82 7.10
C GLU A 110 1.77 5.78 7.60
N ASP A 111 1.68 4.60 6.97
CA ASP A 111 0.63 3.62 7.24
C ASP A 111 1.15 2.22 7.55
N VAL A 112 2.46 2.03 7.67
CA VAL A 112 3.05 0.72 7.98
C VAL A 112 2.64 0.27 9.38
N ARG A 113 2.13 -0.95 9.48
CA ARG A 113 1.75 -1.58 10.75
C ARG A 113 2.97 -2.23 11.38
N GLU A 114 3.31 -1.82 12.59
CA GLU A 114 4.55 -2.24 13.26
C GLU A 114 4.59 -3.74 13.57
N GLU A 115 3.48 -4.30 14.04
CA GLU A 115 3.39 -5.71 14.46
C GLU A 115 3.70 -6.70 13.32
N SER A 116 3.00 -6.57 12.20
CA SER A 116 3.18 -7.45 11.03
C SER A 116 4.46 -7.15 10.27
N TRP A 117 4.85 -5.86 10.18
CA TRP A 117 6.13 -5.49 9.59
C TRP A 117 7.31 -6.05 10.38
N ARG A 118 7.21 -6.15 11.72
CA ARG A 118 8.23 -6.80 12.55
C ARG A 118 8.43 -8.26 12.16
N ALA A 119 7.35 -9.03 12.01
CA ALA A 119 7.45 -10.42 11.57
C ALA A 119 8.05 -10.54 10.16
N PHE A 120 7.64 -9.64 9.26
CA PHE A 120 8.17 -9.57 7.89
C PHE A 120 9.67 -9.26 7.85
N ARG A 121 10.14 -8.25 8.59
CA ARG A 121 11.56 -7.82 8.57
C ARG A 121 12.50 -8.81 9.27
N GLN A 122 11.99 -9.65 10.17
CA GLN A 122 12.78 -10.71 10.81
C GLN A 122 13.19 -11.83 9.85
N CYS A 123 12.44 -12.04 8.76
CA CYS A 123 12.77 -13.03 7.74
C CYS A 123 13.99 -12.56 6.94
N GLY A 124 15.12 -13.25 7.03
CA GLY A 124 16.39 -12.77 6.48
C GLY A 124 16.71 -13.26 5.07
N ARG A 125 16.13 -14.37 4.62
CA ARG A 125 16.49 -15.01 3.35
C ARG A 125 15.86 -14.31 2.16
N ARG A 126 14.54 -14.11 2.21
CA ARG A 126 13.77 -13.48 1.12
C ARG A 126 12.43 -12.94 1.62
N ARG A 127 12.08 -11.74 1.21
CA ARG A 127 10.87 -11.02 1.63
C ARG A 127 10.05 -10.60 0.42
N VAL A 128 8.88 -11.19 0.26
CA VAL A 128 8.01 -11.00 -0.90
C VAL A 128 6.69 -10.39 -0.50
N VAL A 129 6.28 -9.33 -1.18
CA VAL A 129 4.94 -8.74 -1.03
C VAL A 129 4.03 -9.24 -2.13
N VAL A 130 2.83 -9.70 -1.78
CA VAL A 130 1.84 -10.25 -2.71
C VAL A 130 0.58 -9.39 -2.65
N THR A 131 0.38 -8.52 -3.64
CA THR A 131 -0.67 -7.50 -3.59
C THR A 131 -1.55 -7.51 -4.83
N ALA A 132 -2.80 -7.07 -4.67
CA ALA A 132 -3.68 -6.79 -5.79
C ALA A 132 -3.33 -5.46 -6.49
N ASN A 133 -2.61 -4.57 -5.81
CA ASN A 133 -2.18 -3.29 -6.37
C ASN A 133 -1.22 -3.49 -7.53
N PRO A 134 -1.15 -2.51 -8.45
CA PRO A 134 -0.15 -2.56 -9.50
C PRO A 134 1.28 -2.58 -8.93
N THR A 135 2.15 -3.44 -9.48
CA THR A 135 3.53 -3.61 -9.01
C THR A 135 4.28 -2.27 -8.96
N VAL A 136 4.15 -1.46 -10.02
CA VAL A 136 4.81 -0.15 -10.13
C VAL A 136 4.43 0.81 -9.00
N LEU A 137 3.22 0.72 -8.43
CA LEU A 137 2.78 1.61 -7.35
C LEU A 137 3.50 1.34 -6.03
N VAL A 138 3.92 0.09 -5.79
CA VAL A 138 4.39 -0.37 -4.48
C VAL A 138 5.87 -0.75 -4.48
N GLU A 139 6.46 -1.08 -5.63
CA GLU A 139 7.81 -1.67 -5.70
C GLU A 139 8.89 -0.79 -5.05
N SER A 140 8.91 0.51 -5.36
CA SER A 140 9.87 1.45 -4.75
C SER A 140 9.71 1.52 -3.23
N PHE A 141 8.46 1.53 -2.75
CA PHE A 141 8.17 1.51 -1.32
C PHE A 141 8.68 0.23 -0.66
N VAL A 142 8.34 -0.94 -1.22
CA VAL A 142 8.72 -2.23 -0.67
C VAL A 142 10.24 -2.36 -0.60
N ARG A 143 10.97 -2.01 -1.66
CA ARG A 143 12.43 -2.11 -1.69
C ARG A 143 13.11 -1.08 -0.79
N LYS A 144 12.74 0.19 -0.91
CA LYS A 144 13.46 1.29 -0.23
C LYS A 144 13.08 1.46 1.23
N ARG A 145 11.84 1.12 1.61
CA ARG A 145 11.30 1.37 2.96
C ARG A 145 11.12 0.07 3.76
N LEU A 146 10.49 -0.94 3.17
CA LEU A 146 10.25 -2.21 3.86
C LEU A 146 11.42 -3.19 3.78
N ARG A 147 12.43 -2.90 2.94
CA ARG A 147 13.56 -3.79 2.64
C ARG A 147 13.09 -5.16 2.14
N GLY A 148 12.02 -5.17 1.36
CA GLY A 148 11.53 -6.34 0.64
C GLY A 148 12.32 -6.56 -0.64
N ASP A 149 12.39 -7.81 -1.09
CA ASP A 149 13.18 -8.21 -2.26
C ASP A 149 12.35 -8.21 -3.54
N LEU A 150 11.08 -8.59 -3.43
CA LEU A 150 10.18 -8.75 -4.58
C LEU A 150 8.76 -8.28 -4.26
N VAL A 151 8.09 -7.78 -5.28
CA VAL A 151 6.64 -7.57 -5.31
C VAL A 151 6.05 -8.47 -6.38
N ILE A 152 5.07 -9.26 -5.99
CA ILE A 152 4.13 -9.96 -6.88
C ILE A 152 2.85 -9.12 -6.89
N GLY A 153 2.68 -8.31 -7.93
CA GLY A 153 1.55 -7.40 -8.06
C GLY A 153 0.86 -7.51 -9.42
N THR A 154 -0.16 -6.67 -9.61
CA THR A 154 -0.84 -6.54 -10.89
C THR A 154 0.03 -5.77 -11.89
N GLU A 155 0.13 -6.23 -13.13
CA GLU A 155 0.88 -5.50 -14.17
C GLU A 155 -0.05 -4.58 -14.98
N LEU A 156 0.37 -3.33 -15.17
CA LEU A 156 -0.37 -2.36 -15.99
C LEU A 156 -0.10 -2.61 -17.49
N GLU A 157 -1.13 -2.49 -18.32
CA GLU A 157 -0.94 -2.53 -19.78
C GLU A 157 -0.38 -1.18 -20.26
N VAL A 158 0.74 -1.24 -20.99
CA VAL A 158 1.42 -0.08 -21.57
C VAL A 158 1.58 -0.26 -23.08
N LYS A 159 1.08 0.70 -23.86
CA LYS A 159 1.22 0.76 -25.31
C LYS A 159 1.90 2.06 -25.70
N ASP A 160 2.95 1.97 -26.52
CA ASP A 160 3.75 3.12 -26.97
C ASP A 160 4.23 4.03 -25.81
N GLY A 161 4.57 3.42 -24.67
CA GLY A 161 5.01 4.14 -23.46
C GLY A 161 3.90 4.84 -22.67
N ILE A 162 2.63 4.63 -23.03
CA ILE A 162 1.44 5.22 -22.38
C ILE A 162 0.61 4.11 -21.72
N THR A 163 0.19 4.30 -20.48
CA THR A 163 -0.71 3.37 -19.80
C THR A 163 -2.11 3.45 -20.38
N THR A 164 -2.69 2.30 -20.72
CA THR A 164 -4.02 2.24 -21.36
C THR A 164 -5.17 2.36 -20.36
N GLY A 165 -4.88 2.21 -19.06
CA GLY A 165 -5.87 2.08 -18.00
C GLY A 165 -6.33 0.64 -17.75
N TRP A 166 -5.82 -0.32 -18.53
CA TRP A 166 -6.05 -1.75 -18.36
C TRP A 166 -4.85 -2.43 -17.71
N VAL A 167 -5.00 -3.74 -17.50
CA VAL A 167 -4.00 -4.58 -16.85
C VAL A 167 -3.65 -5.75 -17.76
N GLU A 168 -2.39 -6.15 -17.75
CA GLU A 168 -1.89 -7.29 -18.50
C GLU A 168 -2.47 -8.61 -17.97
N HIS A 169 -2.42 -9.67 -18.77
CA HIS A 169 -2.78 -11.00 -18.30
C HIS A 169 -1.84 -11.44 -17.16
N PRO A 170 -2.35 -12.02 -16.04
CA PRO A 170 -3.68 -12.59 -15.82
C PRO A 170 -4.74 -11.63 -15.25
N GLY A 171 -4.48 -10.33 -15.22
CA GLY A 171 -5.32 -9.30 -14.63
C GLY A 171 -5.03 -9.10 -13.14
N ILE A 172 -6.04 -8.62 -12.39
CA ILE A 172 -5.87 -8.29 -10.97
C ILE A 172 -5.47 -9.52 -10.15
N ILE A 173 -4.39 -9.42 -9.37
CA ILE A 173 -3.83 -10.50 -8.54
C ILE A 173 -4.57 -10.57 -7.19
N VAL A 174 -5.72 -11.24 -7.16
CA VAL A 174 -6.55 -11.48 -5.96
C VAL A 174 -6.96 -12.95 -5.84
N GLY A 175 -7.23 -13.41 -4.62
CA GLY A 175 -7.72 -14.78 -4.37
C GLY A 175 -6.78 -15.84 -4.92
N SER A 176 -7.31 -16.78 -5.70
CA SER A 176 -6.54 -17.86 -6.31
C SER A 176 -5.38 -17.36 -7.18
N LYS A 177 -5.46 -16.17 -7.79
CA LYS A 177 -4.35 -15.61 -8.57
C LYS A 177 -3.15 -15.23 -7.71
N LYS A 178 -3.34 -14.85 -6.45
CA LYS A 178 -2.22 -14.66 -5.51
C LYS A 178 -1.50 -15.98 -5.30
N LYS A 179 -2.24 -17.06 -5.04
CA LYS A 179 -1.70 -18.42 -4.90
C LYS A 179 -0.94 -18.86 -6.15
N ASP A 180 -1.55 -18.74 -7.32
CA ASP A 180 -0.91 -19.13 -8.59
C ASP A 180 0.37 -18.34 -8.87
N SER A 181 0.39 -17.05 -8.51
CA SER A 181 1.56 -16.21 -8.69
C SER A 181 2.69 -16.56 -7.72
N VAL A 182 2.36 -16.88 -6.46
CA VAL A 182 3.33 -17.40 -5.47
C VAL A 182 3.90 -18.75 -5.93
N LEU A 183 3.06 -19.68 -6.42
CA LEU A 183 3.51 -20.96 -6.96
C LEU A 183 4.43 -20.78 -8.17
N ARG A 184 4.11 -19.85 -9.07
CA ARG A 184 4.95 -19.56 -10.23
C ARG A 184 6.32 -19.00 -9.83
N GLU A 185 6.35 -18.13 -8.82
CA GLU A 185 7.57 -17.48 -8.35
C GLU A 185 8.50 -18.44 -7.59
N PHE A 186 7.95 -19.28 -6.72
CA PHE A 186 8.73 -20.13 -5.83
C PHE A 186 8.89 -21.57 -6.31
N GLY A 187 7.99 -22.04 -7.18
CA GLY A 187 7.84 -23.47 -7.47
C GLY A 187 7.32 -24.27 -6.26
N GLU A 188 7.04 -25.55 -6.46
CA GLU A 188 6.48 -26.41 -5.41
C GLU A 188 7.50 -26.78 -4.31
N ALA A 189 8.79 -26.73 -4.62
CA ALA A 189 9.85 -27.19 -3.72
C ALA A 189 10.42 -26.11 -2.78
N ALA A 190 10.13 -24.83 -3.03
CA ALA A 190 10.73 -23.70 -2.29
C ALA A 190 9.68 -22.67 -1.83
N LEU A 191 8.50 -23.16 -1.42
CA LEU A 191 7.42 -22.32 -0.91
C LEU A 191 7.86 -21.51 0.32
N PRO A 192 7.27 -20.32 0.55
CA PRO A 192 7.63 -19.46 1.67
C PRO A 192 7.48 -20.16 3.02
N ASP A 193 8.35 -19.83 3.96
CA ASP A 193 8.25 -20.33 5.32
C ASP A 193 7.09 -19.65 6.07
N LEU A 194 6.98 -18.32 5.94
CA LEU A 194 5.98 -17.50 6.61
C LEU A 194 4.98 -16.86 5.63
N GLY A 195 3.69 -17.01 5.90
CA GLY A 195 2.59 -16.32 5.21
C GLY A 195 1.90 -15.28 6.09
N LEU A 196 1.68 -14.07 5.60
CA LEU A 196 0.92 -13.03 6.31
C LEU A 196 -0.22 -12.51 5.42
N GLY A 197 -1.44 -12.43 5.95
CA GLY A 197 -2.60 -11.90 5.24
C GLY A 197 -3.67 -11.39 6.19
N ASP A 198 -4.64 -10.63 5.70
CA ASP A 198 -5.67 -9.98 6.54
C ASP A 198 -7.09 -10.47 6.23
N ARG A 199 -7.29 -11.19 5.12
CA ARG A 199 -8.61 -11.59 4.61
C ARG A 199 -8.62 -13.01 4.04
N GLU A 200 -9.84 -13.50 3.81
CA GLU A 200 -10.08 -14.80 3.19
C GLU A 200 -9.47 -14.93 1.79
N SER A 201 -9.37 -13.82 1.05
CA SER A 201 -8.72 -13.79 -0.27
C SER A 201 -7.22 -14.08 -0.23
N ASP A 202 -6.59 -14.06 0.95
CA ASP A 202 -5.19 -14.39 1.16
C ASP A 202 -4.98 -15.85 1.57
N HIS A 203 -6.03 -16.53 2.06
CA HIS A 203 -5.94 -17.88 2.62
C HIS A 203 -5.32 -18.89 1.65
N ASP A 204 -5.62 -18.75 0.36
CA ASP A 204 -5.14 -19.65 -0.67
C ASP A 204 -3.61 -19.62 -0.83
N PHE A 205 -2.97 -18.44 -0.75
CA PHE A 205 -1.51 -18.36 -0.80
C PHE A 205 -0.88 -18.60 0.57
N MET A 206 -1.53 -18.17 1.65
CA MET A 206 -1.08 -18.43 3.02
C MET A 206 -1.01 -19.93 3.30
N GLY A 207 -1.95 -20.72 2.76
CA GLY A 207 -1.96 -22.17 2.88
C GLY A 207 -0.84 -22.89 2.13
N LEU A 208 -0.07 -22.18 1.29
CA LEU A 208 1.18 -22.69 0.70
C LEU A 208 2.37 -22.57 1.66
N CYS A 209 2.29 -21.66 2.62
CA CYS A 209 3.39 -21.37 3.53
C CYS A 209 3.48 -22.44 4.63
N LYS A 210 4.69 -22.67 5.16
CA LYS A 210 4.89 -23.65 6.25
C LYS A 210 4.16 -23.24 7.53
N GLU A 211 4.16 -21.95 7.84
CA GLU A 211 3.35 -21.31 8.85
C GLU A 211 2.74 -20.03 8.30
N ALA A 212 1.58 -19.63 8.83
CA ALA A 212 0.94 -18.39 8.41
C ALA A 212 0.05 -17.81 9.50
N TYR A 213 -0.12 -16.48 9.48
CA TYR A 213 -0.83 -15.73 10.50
C TYR A 213 -1.79 -14.69 9.91
N MET A 214 -2.98 -14.59 10.51
CA MET A 214 -3.95 -13.54 10.18
C MET A 214 -3.62 -12.22 10.89
N VAL A 215 -3.55 -11.16 10.11
CA VAL A 215 -3.49 -9.79 10.61
C VAL A 215 -4.91 -9.26 10.78
N GLN A 216 -5.40 -9.18 12.01
CA GLN A 216 -6.77 -8.74 12.29
C GLN A 216 -6.93 -7.23 12.05
N PRO A 217 -8.07 -6.78 11.50
CA PRO A 217 -8.29 -5.36 11.26
C PRO A 217 -8.31 -4.58 12.56
N ASP A 218 -7.41 -3.60 12.66
CA ASP A 218 -7.33 -2.68 13.79
C ASP A 218 -6.92 -1.29 13.27
N PRO A 219 -7.87 -0.34 13.12
CA PRO A 219 -7.57 1.02 12.68
C PRO A 219 -6.67 1.81 13.64
N LEU A 220 -6.53 1.35 14.89
CA LEU A 220 -5.70 1.95 15.92
C LEU A 220 -4.37 1.21 16.11
N ALA A 221 -4.08 0.23 15.25
CA ALA A 221 -2.84 -0.53 15.30
C ALA A 221 -1.63 0.43 15.28
N MET A 222 -0.64 0.09 16.11
CA MET A 222 0.59 0.87 16.20
C MET A 222 1.26 0.93 14.84
N LYS A 223 1.50 2.15 14.38
CA LYS A 223 2.26 2.43 13.17
C LYS A 223 3.75 2.46 13.48
N SER A 224 4.56 2.01 12.52
CA SER A 224 6.01 2.05 12.63
C SER A 224 6.53 3.49 12.68
N SER A 225 7.65 3.69 13.36
CA SER A 225 8.25 5.01 13.46
C SER A 225 8.85 5.45 12.11
N PRO A 226 8.79 6.75 11.76
CA PRO A 226 9.42 7.25 10.53
C PRO A 226 10.93 7.00 10.46
N GLU A 227 11.60 6.88 11.61
CA GLU A 227 13.04 6.65 11.68
C GLU A 227 13.44 5.24 11.22
N GLU A 228 12.64 4.24 11.56
CA GLU A 228 12.88 2.85 11.14
C GLU A 228 12.58 2.63 9.65
N LEU A 229 11.76 3.50 9.06
CA LEU A 229 11.37 3.48 7.65
C LEU A 229 12.12 4.51 6.80
N LYS A 230 13.30 4.96 7.23
CA LYS A 230 14.14 5.81 6.38
C LYS A 230 14.57 5.03 5.12
N PRO A 231 14.61 5.68 3.94
CA PRO A 231 15.18 5.06 2.76
C PRO A 231 16.62 4.61 3.03
N ASN A 232 17.04 3.47 2.50
CA ASN A 232 18.45 3.10 2.53
C ASN A 232 19.29 4.10 1.71
N ASP A 233 20.40 4.58 2.28
CA ASP A 233 21.29 5.62 1.72
C ASP A 233 22.02 5.24 0.40
N VAL A 234 21.65 4.13 -0.24
CA VAL A 234 22.43 3.55 -1.35
C VAL A 234 22.09 4.17 -2.72
N GLU A 235 20.96 4.85 -2.87
CA GLU A 235 20.61 5.56 -4.12
C GLU A 235 19.71 6.77 -3.81
N THR A 236 20.24 7.76 -3.10
CA THR A 236 19.70 9.12 -3.23
C THR A 236 20.41 9.77 -4.42
N ASP A 237 19.95 9.47 -5.63
CA ASP A 237 20.13 10.42 -6.72
C ASP A 237 19.59 11.77 -6.24
N ALA A 238 20.39 12.82 -6.41
CA ALA A 238 20.15 14.19 -5.98
C ALA A 238 18.87 14.83 -6.58
N ALA A 239 17.99 14.05 -7.22
CA ALA A 239 16.72 14.43 -7.78
C ALA A 239 15.52 14.29 -6.82
N VAL A 240 15.68 13.66 -5.64
CA VAL A 240 14.61 13.56 -4.63
C VAL A 240 14.51 14.86 -3.82
N VAL A 241 14.30 15.97 -4.52
CA VAL A 241 13.81 17.23 -3.95
C VAL A 241 12.65 17.70 -4.81
N VAL A 242 11.66 16.84 -5.04
CA VAL A 242 10.29 17.38 -5.02
C VAL A 242 10.05 17.66 -3.55
N GLY A 243 10.22 18.93 -3.15
CA GLY A 243 10.00 19.33 -1.78
C GLY A 243 8.65 18.78 -1.33
N PHE A 244 8.59 18.22 -0.12
CA PHE A 244 7.32 17.80 0.49
C PHE A 244 6.27 18.94 0.44
N ASP A 245 6.76 20.18 0.40
CA ASP A 245 6.01 21.41 0.24
C ASP A 245 5.29 21.57 -1.11
N ASP A 246 5.70 20.86 -2.17
CA ASP A 246 5.15 21.04 -3.51
C ASP A 246 4.05 20.02 -3.87
N CYS A 247 3.90 18.95 -3.09
CA CYS A 247 2.86 17.97 -3.37
C CYS A 247 1.48 18.44 -2.93
N PHE A 248 0.46 18.01 -3.68
CA PHE A 248 -0.91 18.45 -3.51
C PHE A 248 -1.50 18.05 -2.15
N PHE A 249 -1.18 16.84 -1.69
CA PHE A 249 -1.58 16.31 -0.39
C PHE A 249 -0.41 16.32 0.58
N LYS A 250 -0.60 16.87 1.78
CA LYS A 250 0.43 16.91 2.83
C LYS A 250 0.50 15.65 3.69
N SER A 251 -0.50 14.79 3.60
CA SER A 251 -0.57 13.51 4.28
C SER A 251 -1.40 12.54 3.45
N ARG A 252 -1.40 11.26 3.83
CA ARG A 252 -2.20 10.21 3.18
C ARG A 252 -3.67 10.65 3.01
N PRO A 253 -4.15 10.84 1.76
CA PRO A 253 -5.47 11.44 1.52
C PRO A 253 -6.58 10.39 1.58
N GLU A 254 -7.04 10.11 2.80
CA GLU A 254 -8.31 9.39 3.00
C GLU A 254 -9.47 10.14 2.30
N PRO A 255 -10.56 9.48 1.87
CA PRO A 255 -11.62 10.12 1.08
C PRO A 255 -12.13 11.45 1.65
N LEU A 256 -12.34 11.53 2.97
CA LEU A 256 -12.76 12.76 3.64
C LEU A 256 -11.68 13.86 3.58
N THR A 257 -10.43 13.51 3.87
CA THR A 257 -9.29 14.44 3.80
C THR A 257 -9.05 14.92 2.38
N ALA A 258 -9.22 14.04 1.38
CA ALA A 258 -9.14 14.39 -0.03
C ALA A 258 -10.25 15.39 -0.42
N LEU A 259 -11.50 15.12 0.00
CA LEU A 259 -12.63 16.01 -0.22
C LEU A 259 -12.38 17.41 0.36
N LEU A 260 -11.98 17.47 1.64
CA LEU A 260 -11.64 18.73 2.31
C LEU A 260 -10.50 19.45 1.59
N THR A 261 -9.50 18.71 1.10
CA THR A 261 -8.39 19.28 0.34
C THR A 261 -8.86 19.92 -0.98
N PHE A 262 -9.73 19.24 -1.74
CA PHE A 262 -10.26 19.78 -3.00
C PHE A 262 -11.19 20.97 -2.78
N ILE A 263 -12.06 20.94 -1.74
CA ILE A 263 -12.95 22.06 -1.41
C ILE A 263 -12.14 23.32 -1.07
N ASN A 264 -11.04 23.15 -0.33
CA ASN A 264 -10.19 24.26 0.07
C ASN A 264 -9.18 24.67 -1.01
N PHE A 265 -9.03 23.91 -2.10
CA PHE A 265 -8.06 24.18 -3.16
C PHE A 265 -8.17 25.60 -3.75
N PRO A 266 -9.36 26.14 -4.09
CA PRO A 266 -9.50 27.51 -4.57
C PRO A 266 -9.06 28.58 -3.55
N PHE A 267 -9.11 28.26 -2.26
CA PHE A 267 -8.79 29.17 -1.16
C PHE A 267 -7.35 29.05 -0.66
N ARG A 268 -6.57 28.07 -1.13
CA ARG A 268 -5.15 27.89 -0.74
C ARG A 268 -4.27 29.09 -1.08
N HIS A 269 -4.69 29.96 -2.01
CA HIS A 269 -3.99 31.21 -2.35
C HIS A 269 -4.39 32.41 -1.48
N PHE A 270 -5.39 32.28 -0.60
CA PHE A 270 -6.01 33.41 0.14
C PHE A 270 -5.99 33.26 1.67
N GLY A 271 -5.28 32.28 2.25
CA GLY A 271 -5.22 32.06 3.69
C GLY A 271 -3.79 32.01 4.27
N PRO A 272 -3.54 32.53 5.48
CA PRO A 272 -2.22 32.44 6.10
C PRO A 272 -1.88 30.98 6.45
N SER A 273 -0.61 30.62 6.21
CA SER A 273 0.01 29.27 6.24
C SER A 273 -0.17 28.44 7.53
N TRP A 274 -0.84 28.95 8.56
CA TRP A 274 -0.94 28.33 9.90
C TRP A 274 -2.04 27.28 10.03
N TYR A 275 -2.94 27.14 9.05
CA TYR A 275 -4.10 26.26 9.17
C TYR A 275 -3.81 24.76 8.97
N TYR A 276 -2.62 24.40 8.48
CA TYR A 276 -2.33 23.02 8.04
C TYR A 276 -1.19 22.32 8.79
N SER A 277 -0.64 22.92 9.86
CA SER A 277 0.58 22.44 10.52
C SER A 277 0.43 22.00 11.99
N ASN A 278 -0.77 21.72 12.50
CA ASN A 278 -0.90 21.19 13.87
C ASN A 278 -1.98 20.08 14.01
N PRO A 279 -1.60 18.82 14.28
CA PRO A 279 -2.53 17.76 14.67
C PRO A 279 -2.93 17.83 16.15
N GLN A 280 -2.36 18.74 16.95
CA GLN A 280 -2.75 18.93 18.34
C GLN A 280 -3.67 20.15 18.45
N GLY A 281 -4.92 19.91 18.86
CA GLY A 281 -5.95 20.93 18.98
C GLY A 281 -5.57 22.08 19.94
N PRO A 282 -6.28 23.23 19.87
CA PRO A 282 -5.93 24.46 20.57
C PRO A 282 -6.14 24.45 22.10
N TRP A 283 -6.32 23.27 22.71
CA TRP A 283 -6.55 23.11 24.14
C TRP A 283 -5.60 22.06 24.72
N ALA A 284 -4.31 22.39 24.76
CA ALA A 284 -3.36 21.76 25.66
C ALA A 284 -2.97 22.79 26.72
N PRO A 285 -3.33 22.62 28.00
CA PRO A 285 -2.87 23.51 29.05
C PRO A 285 -1.36 23.37 29.22
N SER A 286 -0.66 24.50 29.20
CA SER A 286 0.78 24.59 29.44
C SER A 286 1.16 23.93 30.77
N PRO A 287 2.22 23.11 30.83
CA PRO A 287 2.73 22.62 32.10
C PRO A 287 3.23 23.80 32.94
N LYS A 288 2.71 23.91 34.16
CA LYS A 288 3.22 24.84 35.17
C LYS A 288 4.70 24.50 35.40
N LYS A 289 5.55 25.53 35.36
CA LYS A 289 6.90 25.46 35.91
C LYS A 289 6.73 25.46 37.42
N ASP A 290 7.02 24.35 38.07
CA ASP A 290 7.22 24.32 39.51
C ASP A 290 8.64 24.81 39.80
N GLU A 291 8.73 25.76 40.74
CA GLU A 291 9.94 26.14 41.49
C GLU A 291 10.33 25.03 42.47
#